data_AF-A0A291IGD4-F1
#
_entry.id   AF-A0A291IGD4-F1
#
_cell.length_a   1.000
_cell.length_b   1.000
_cell.length_c   1.000
_cell.angle_alpha   90.00
_cell.angle_beta   90.00
_cell.angle_gamma   90.00
#
_symmetry.space_group_name_H-M   'P 1'
#
loop_
_entity.id
_entity.type
_entity.pdbx_description
1 polymer ?
#
loop_
_entity_poly.entity_id
_entity_poly.type
_entity_poly.pdbx_seq_one_letter_code
_entity_poly.pdbx_strand_id
1 'polypeptide(L)'
;MNPATDFAADDYRMADLLPHTGAMVLLERVVSFDADRLSAALTVRGDGLLFGDEREIPAWVAIEYMAQAIGAFAGLQAKLAGQPIRLGFLLGSRLFESNVATLPVGCSLTVAIEKIVHDEQLGVFDCRVSGDNIEIGAKLNVYQPRFDQPLTDE
;
A
#
# COMPACT_ATOMS: atom_id res chain seq x y z
N MET A 1 -24.42 -9.27 17.54
CA MET A 1 -23.26 -9.13 18.44
C MET A 1 -22.05 -9.55 17.63
N ASN A 2 -21.35 -8.61 17.02
CA ASN A 2 -20.17 -8.92 16.21
C ASN A 2 -18.96 -8.69 17.11
N PRO A 3 -18.13 -9.71 17.40
CA PRO A 3 -16.86 -9.44 18.04
C PRO A 3 -16.05 -8.68 17.00
N ALA A 4 -15.97 -7.36 17.14
CA ALA A 4 -14.85 -6.63 16.57
C ALA A 4 -13.63 -7.23 17.25
N THR A 5 -13.00 -8.18 16.57
CA THR A 5 -11.79 -8.83 17.06
C THR A 5 -10.80 -7.71 17.25
N ASP A 6 -10.45 -7.50 18.52
CA ASP A 6 -9.50 -6.50 18.99
C ASP A 6 -8.10 -6.96 18.55
N PHE A 7 -7.86 -6.96 17.24
CA PHE A 7 -6.55 -7.16 16.64
C PHE A 7 -5.83 -5.82 16.72
N ALA A 8 -4.86 -5.73 17.62
CA ALA A 8 -3.93 -4.62 17.59
C ALA A 8 -3.13 -4.73 16.29
N ALA A 9 -3.11 -3.66 15.49
CA ALA A 9 -2.29 -3.58 14.28
C ALA A 9 -0.79 -3.87 14.55
N ASP A 10 -0.38 -3.88 15.82
CA ASP A 10 0.97 -4.20 16.33
C ASP A 10 1.34 -5.69 16.27
N ASP A 11 0.39 -6.61 16.05
CA ASP A 11 0.68 -8.05 16.02
C ASP A 11 1.50 -8.49 14.79
N TYR A 12 1.55 -7.66 13.73
CA TYR A 12 2.28 -7.97 12.50
C TYR A 12 3.27 -6.87 12.16
N ARG A 13 4.52 -7.26 11.88
CA ARG A 13 5.49 -6.35 11.26
C ARG A 13 5.05 -6.10 9.81
N MET A 14 5.23 -4.89 9.30
CA MET A 14 4.87 -4.58 7.92
C MET A 14 5.53 -5.53 6.89
N ALA A 15 6.79 -5.92 7.14
CA ALA A 15 7.51 -6.87 6.30
C ALA A 15 6.86 -8.27 6.26
N ASP A 16 6.11 -8.66 7.30
CA ASP A 16 5.40 -9.93 7.36
C ASP A 16 4.07 -9.91 6.62
N LEU A 17 3.66 -8.75 6.07
CA LEU A 17 2.43 -8.54 5.32
C LEU A 17 2.67 -8.33 3.82
N LEU A 18 3.93 -8.21 3.39
CA LEU A 18 4.30 -7.87 2.02
C LEU A 18 5.19 -8.95 1.40
N PRO A 19 5.12 -9.14 0.06
CA PRO A 19 6.14 -9.89 -0.66
C PRO A 19 7.45 -9.09 -0.84
N HIS A 20 7.40 -7.76 -0.67
CA HIS A 20 8.59 -6.90 -0.69
C HIS A 20 9.54 -7.25 0.47
N THR A 21 10.84 -7.07 0.25
CA THR A 21 11.86 -7.41 1.24
C THR A 21 12.88 -6.29 1.41
N GLY A 22 13.58 -6.31 2.55
CA GLY A 22 14.67 -5.38 2.85
C GLY A 22 14.22 -3.93 2.77
N ALA A 23 15.03 -3.09 2.13
CA ALA A 23 14.76 -1.67 2.00
C ALA A 23 13.54 -1.35 1.12
N MET A 24 13.04 -2.29 0.32
CA MET A 24 11.82 -2.08 -0.48
C MET A 24 10.52 -2.21 0.32
N VAL A 25 10.59 -2.51 1.62
CA VAL A 25 9.46 -2.28 2.54
C VAL A 25 9.47 -0.81 2.94
N LEU A 26 8.53 -0.04 2.39
CA LEU A 26 8.51 1.43 2.49
C LEU A 26 7.58 1.92 3.59
N LEU A 27 6.54 1.15 3.87
CA LEU A 27 5.61 1.42 4.96
C LEU A 27 6.19 0.90 6.28
N GLU A 28 5.92 1.60 7.38
CA GLU A 28 6.48 1.24 8.69
C GLU A 28 5.54 0.33 9.48
N ARG A 29 4.26 0.70 9.53
CA ARG A 29 3.23 -0.02 10.31
C ARG A 29 1.83 0.22 9.78
N VAL A 30 0.95 -0.73 10.04
CA VAL A 30 -0.50 -0.55 9.90
C VAL A 30 -0.99 0.31 11.07
N VAL A 31 -1.85 1.28 10.79
CA VAL A 31 -2.47 2.18 11.78
C VAL A 31 -3.89 1.72 12.09
N SER A 32 -4.66 1.33 11.07
CA SER A 32 -6.01 0.76 11.24
C SER A 32 -6.34 -0.15 10.06
N PHE A 33 -7.23 -1.11 10.27
CA PHE A 33 -7.79 -1.91 9.18
C PHE A 33 -9.22 -2.37 9.51
N ASP A 34 -9.99 -2.68 8.47
CA ASP A 34 -11.26 -3.38 8.57
C ASP A 34 -11.45 -4.30 7.35
N ALA A 35 -12.70 -4.69 7.05
CA ALA A 35 -13.00 -5.59 5.93
C ALA A 35 -12.69 -5.00 4.54
N ASP A 36 -12.69 -3.68 4.41
CA ASP A 36 -12.59 -2.97 3.13
C ASP A 36 -11.51 -1.87 3.13
N ARG A 37 -10.97 -1.49 4.29
CA ARG A 37 -10.06 -0.37 4.46
C ARG A 37 -8.78 -0.76 5.18
N LEU A 38 -7.71 -0.03 4.88
CA LEU A 38 -6.47 -0.05 5.65
C LEU A 38 -5.84 1.34 5.66
N SER A 39 -5.26 1.72 6.79
CA SER A 39 -4.34 2.86 6.88
C SER A 39 -2.96 2.41 7.36
N ALA A 40 -1.91 3.01 6.83
CA ALA A 40 -0.53 2.72 7.18
C ALA A 40 0.28 4.02 7.30
N ALA A 41 1.29 4.00 8.16
CA ALA A 41 2.19 5.13 8.36
C ALA A 41 3.55 4.87 7.72
N LEU A 42 4.19 5.93 7.24
CA LEU A 42 5.58 5.93 6.81
C LEU A 42 6.28 7.26 7.09
N THR A 43 7.61 7.23 7.07
CA THR A 43 8.46 8.41 6.93
C THR A 43 9.10 8.41 5.55
N VAL A 44 9.03 9.52 4.82
CA VAL A 44 9.66 9.64 3.50
C VAL A 44 11.18 9.53 3.63
N ARG A 45 11.79 8.63 2.87
CA ARG A 45 13.23 8.36 2.90
C ARG A 45 13.92 8.95 1.68
N GLY A 46 15.07 9.57 1.88
CA GLY A 46 15.96 10.08 0.84
C GLY A 46 17.11 9.12 0.55
N ASP A 47 16.83 7.82 0.48
CA ASP A 47 17.84 6.75 0.34
C ASP A 47 18.18 6.42 -1.14
N GLY A 48 17.58 7.16 -2.09
CA GLY A 48 17.79 6.99 -3.53
C GLY A 48 17.04 5.81 -4.16
N LEU A 49 16.22 5.05 -3.40
CA LEU A 49 15.50 3.88 -3.93
C LEU A 49 14.31 4.24 -4.82
N LEU A 50 13.63 5.35 -4.51
CA LEU A 50 12.39 5.77 -5.19
C LEU A 50 12.57 7.09 -5.93
N PHE A 51 13.70 7.25 -6.63
CA PHE A 51 14.06 8.51 -7.29
C PHE A 51 14.26 9.66 -6.27
N GLY A 52 14.54 10.86 -6.76
CA GLY A 52 14.82 12.02 -5.91
C GLY A 52 16.20 11.99 -5.26
N ASP A 53 16.36 12.75 -4.18
CA ASP A 53 17.60 12.89 -3.42
C ASP A 53 17.35 12.92 -1.89
N GLU A 54 18.37 13.29 -1.12
CA GLU A 54 18.31 13.35 0.35
C GLU A 54 17.35 14.42 0.90
N ARG A 55 16.80 15.30 0.05
CA ARG A 55 15.92 16.41 0.45
C ARG A 55 14.47 16.17 0.05
N GLU A 56 14.23 15.67 -1.15
CA GLU A 56 12.88 15.47 -1.65
C GLU A 56 12.78 14.34 -2.69
N ILE A 57 11.60 13.73 -2.76
CA ILE A 57 11.25 12.75 -3.80
C ILE A 57 10.02 13.23 -4.59
N PRO A 58 9.84 12.81 -5.85
CA PRO A 58 8.67 13.20 -6.62
C PRO A 58 7.35 12.70 -6.00
N ALA A 59 6.30 13.53 -6.02
CA ALA A 59 5.00 13.17 -5.42
C ALA A 59 4.35 11.92 -6.02
N TRP A 60 4.64 11.61 -7.30
CA TRP A 60 4.12 10.40 -7.95
C TRP A 60 4.64 9.09 -7.33
N VAL A 61 5.72 9.12 -6.54
CA VAL A 61 6.17 7.98 -5.73
C VAL A 61 5.09 7.53 -4.75
N ALA A 62 4.15 8.40 -4.37
CA ALA A 62 3.01 8.04 -3.54
C ALA A 62 2.19 6.86 -4.11
N ILE A 63 2.22 6.63 -5.44
CA ILE A 63 1.59 5.47 -6.06
C ILE A 63 2.16 4.15 -5.51
N GLU A 64 3.47 4.08 -5.27
CA GLU A 64 4.11 2.90 -4.69
C GLU A 64 3.71 2.71 -3.22
N TYR A 65 3.61 3.80 -2.44
CA TYR A 65 3.11 3.73 -1.06
C TYR A 65 1.67 3.21 -1.00
N MET A 66 0.80 3.69 -1.89
CA MET A 66 -0.57 3.20 -2.06
C MET A 66 -0.60 1.72 -2.47
N ALA A 67 0.24 1.32 -3.42
CA ALA A 67 0.33 -0.08 -3.86
C ALA A 67 0.78 -1.02 -2.73
N GLN A 68 1.77 -0.60 -1.93
CA GLN A 68 2.18 -1.36 -0.74
C GLN A 68 1.10 -1.40 0.33
N ALA A 69 0.30 -0.34 0.51
CA ALA A 69 -0.81 -0.37 1.45
C ALA A 69 -1.89 -1.37 1.02
N ILE A 70 -2.17 -1.46 -0.29
CA ILE A 70 -3.03 -2.52 -0.87
C ILE A 70 -2.44 -3.91 -0.63
N GLY A 71 -1.12 -4.06 -0.85
CA GLY A 71 -0.40 -5.30 -0.58
C GLY A 71 -0.50 -5.73 0.89
N ALA A 72 -0.32 -4.79 1.81
CA ALA A 72 -0.42 -5.02 3.25
C ALA A 72 -1.86 -5.40 3.65
N PHE A 73 -2.86 -4.78 3.04
CA PHE A 73 -4.27 -5.14 3.24
C PHE A 73 -4.54 -6.58 2.80
N ALA A 74 -4.10 -6.96 1.59
CA ALA A 74 -4.23 -8.34 1.12
C ALA A 74 -3.44 -9.34 1.97
N GLY A 75 -2.24 -8.96 2.42
CA GLY A 75 -1.39 -9.77 3.28
C GLY A 75 -2.00 -10.01 4.65
N LEU A 76 -2.59 -8.97 5.26
CA LEU A 76 -3.27 -9.08 6.55
C LEU A 76 -4.50 -9.99 6.43
N GLN A 77 -5.31 -9.82 5.39
CA GLN A 77 -6.44 -10.71 5.10
C GLN A 77 -5.99 -12.17 4.92
N ALA A 78 -4.86 -12.39 4.25
CA ALA A 78 -4.28 -13.72 4.10
C ALA A 78 -3.84 -14.30 5.46
N LYS A 79 -3.14 -13.52 6.30
CA LYS A 79 -2.73 -13.95 7.65
C LYS A 79 -3.93 -14.33 8.52
N LEU A 80 -4.98 -13.51 8.53
CA LEU A 80 -6.21 -13.78 9.26
C LEU A 80 -6.92 -15.05 8.77
N ALA A 81 -6.82 -15.36 7.47
CA ALA A 81 -7.36 -16.57 6.87
C ALA A 81 -6.41 -17.79 6.94
N GLY A 82 -5.24 -17.67 7.56
CA GLY A 82 -4.22 -18.74 7.58
C GLY A 82 -3.68 -19.09 6.18
N GLN A 83 -3.71 -18.14 5.24
CA GLN A 83 -3.27 -18.29 3.86
C GLN A 83 -1.89 -17.66 3.64
N PRO A 84 -1.12 -18.15 2.65
CA PRO A 84 0.15 -17.52 2.29
C PRO A 84 -0.06 -16.14 1.69
N ILE A 85 0.92 -15.27 1.87
CA ILE A 85 1.01 -13.99 1.18
C ILE A 85 1.33 -14.26 -0.28
N ARG A 86 0.61 -13.58 -1.18
CA ARG A 86 0.72 -13.75 -2.62
C ARG A 86 1.26 -12.50 -3.28
N LEU A 87 1.98 -12.68 -4.38
CA LEU A 87 2.37 -11.59 -5.25
C LEU A 87 1.14 -10.91 -5.86
N GLY A 88 1.21 -9.60 -5.99
CA GLY A 88 0.23 -8.78 -6.70
C GLY A 88 0.95 -7.77 -7.57
N PHE A 89 0.28 -7.32 -8.61
CA PHE A 89 0.82 -6.43 -9.63
C PHE A 89 -0.02 -5.16 -9.70
N LEU A 90 0.63 -4.01 -9.69
CA LEU A 90 0.00 -2.75 -10.04
C LEU A 90 -0.18 -2.70 -11.57
N LEU A 91 -1.42 -2.67 -12.04
CA LEU A 91 -1.73 -2.57 -13.46
C LEU A 91 -1.77 -1.13 -13.95
N GLY A 92 -2.11 -0.19 -13.06
CA GLY A 92 -2.11 1.22 -13.38
C GLY A 92 -2.85 2.07 -12.35
N SER A 93 -2.78 3.38 -12.56
CA SER A 93 -3.43 4.40 -11.75
C SER A 93 -4.35 5.26 -12.60
N ARG A 94 -5.37 5.84 -11.98
CA ARG A 94 -6.26 6.85 -12.58
C ARG A 94 -6.51 7.96 -11.57
N LEU A 95 -6.81 9.16 -12.08
CA LEU A 95 -7.16 10.32 -11.25
C LEU A 95 -6.08 10.60 -10.19
N PHE A 96 -4.80 10.55 -10.59
CA PHE A 96 -3.72 10.97 -9.72
C PHE A 96 -3.78 12.49 -9.56
N GLU A 97 -4.05 12.94 -8.35
CA GLU A 97 -4.12 14.35 -7.98
C GLU A 97 -3.19 14.58 -6.79
N SER A 98 -2.38 15.63 -6.86
CA SER A 98 -1.47 16.00 -5.77
C SER A 98 -1.46 17.52 -5.63
N ASN A 99 -1.52 18.00 -4.39
CA ASN A 99 -1.36 19.42 -4.09
C ASN A 99 0.11 19.86 -4.03
N VAL A 100 1.06 18.93 -4.11
CA VAL A 100 2.51 19.17 -4.07
C VAL A 100 3.22 18.50 -5.24
N ALA A 101 4.35 19.05 -5.68
CA ALA A 101 5.15 18.42 -6.74
C ALA A 101 6.11 17.35 -6.20
N THR A 102 6.55 17.54 -4.95
CA THR A 102 7.55 16.72 -4.27
C THR A 102 7.14 16.47 -2.82
N LEU A 103 7.68 15.39 -2.25
CA LEU A 103 7.53 15.03 -0.84
C LEU A 103 8.87 15.28 -0.14
N PRO A 104 8.92 16.14 0.89
CA PRO A 104 10.15 16.35 1.66
C PRO A 104 10.60 15.08 2.40
N VAL A 105 11.88 14.77 2.33
CA VAL A 105 12.48 13.67 3.11
C VAL A 105 12.34 13.96 4.60
N GLY A 106 12.01 12.92 5.36
CA GLY A 106 11.76 12.99 6.80
C GLY A 106 10.33 13.37 7.18
N CYS A 107 9.46 13.73 6.21
CA CYS A 107 8.06 13.99 6.54
C CYS A 107 7.32 12.68 6.85
N SER A 108 6.40 12.74 7.82
CA SER A 108 5.52 11.63 8.16
C SER A 108 4.25 11.69 7.32
N LEU A 109 3.91 10.56 6.71
CA LEU A 109 2.73 10.42 5.87
C LEU A 109 1.85 9.27 6.38
N THR A 110 0.55 9.42 6.16
CA THR A 110 -0.43 8.34 6.31
C THR A 110 -0.98 7.98 4.94
N VAL A 111 -0.95 6.69 4.60
CA VAL A 111 -1.57 6.13 3.40
C VAL A 111 -2.87 5.46 3.82
N ALA A 112 -3.99 5.85 3.22
CA ALA A 112 -5.28 5.20 3.42
C ALA A 112 -5.77 4.61 2.10
N ILE A 113 -6.26 3.36 2.15
CA ILE A 113 -6.84 2.67 1.01
C ILE A 113 -8.23 2.17 1.37
N GLU A 114 -9.14 2.25 0.40
CA GLU A 114 -10.50 1.71 0.47
C GLU A 114 -10.78 0.88 -0.78
N LYS A 115 -11.17 -0.38 -0.58
CA LYS A 115 -11.57 -1.30 -1.64
C LYS A 115 -12.91 -0.86 -2.22
N ILE A 116 -12.93 -0.54 -3.52
CA ILE A 116 -14.16 -0.13 -4.23
C ILE A 116 -14.78 -1.34 -4.94
N VAL A 117 -13.97 -2.06 -5.71
CA VAL A 117 -14.39 -3.26 -6.44
C VAL A 117 -13.32 -4.32 -6.26
N HIS A 118 -13.74 -5.55 -6.03
CA HIS A 118 -12.86 -6.71 -6.10
C HIS A 118 -13.57 -7.84 -6.83
N ASP A 119 -12.94 -8.28 -7.91
CA ASP A 119 -13.17 -9.58 -8.53
C ASP A 119 -12.04 -10.53 -8.09
N GLU A 120 -12.14 -11.83 -8.35
CA GLU A 120 -11.26 -12.86 -7.79
C GLU A 120 -9.76 -12.62 -8.05
N GLN A 121 -9.41 -11.85 -9.08
CA GLN A 121 -8.02 -11.48 -9.40
C GLN A 121 -7.81 -9.98 -9.59
N LEU A 122 -8.85 -9.19 -9.84
CA LEU A 122 -8.72 -7.74 -10.10
C LEU A 122 -9.26 -6.93 -8.93
N GLY A 123 -8.52 -5.90 -8.52
CA GLY A 123 -8.94 -4.99 -7.45
C GLY A 123 -8.87 -3.54 -7.89
N VAL A 124 -9.84 -2.74 -7.45
CA VAL A 124 -9.85 -1.28 -7.60
C VAL A 124 -9.93 -0.66 -6.21
N PHE A 125 -8.97 0.20 -5.90
CA PHE A 125 -8.86 0.87 -4.61
C PHE A 125 -8.87 2.39 -4.78
N ASP A 126 -9.62 3.08 -3.94
CA ASP A 126 -9.49 4.52 -3.73
C ASP A 126 -8.43 4.76 -2.67
N CYS A 127 -7.40 5.52 -3.02
CA CYS A 127 -6.19 5.66 -2.23
C CYS A 127 -5.91 7.13 -1.95
N ARG A 128 -5.48 7.42 -0.72
CA ARG A 128 -5.04 8.75 -0.30
C ARG A 128 -3.74 8.68 0.46
N VAL A 129 -2.89 9.68 0.28
CA VAL A 129 -1.72 9.95 1.11
C VAL A 129 -1.86 11.35 1.68
N SER A 130 -1.77 11.46 2.99
CA SER A 130 -1.88 12.74 3.71
C SER A 130 -0.73 12.95 4.68
N GLY A 131 -0.40 14.21 4.92
CA GLY A 131 0.64 14.67 5.84
C GLY A 131 0.45 16.15 6.17
N ASP A 132 1.48 16.80 6.72
CA ASP A 132 1.42 18.24 6.96
C ASP A 132 1.37 19.03 5.64
N ASN A 133 0.21 19.62 5.33
CA ASN A 133 -0.09 20.31 4.08
C ASN A 133 0.13 19.47 2.80
N ILE A 134 0.08 18.14 2.90
CA ILE A 134 0.24 17.20 1.79
C ILE A 134 -1.05 16.41 1.65
N GLU A 135 -1.62 16.42 0.44
CA GLU A 135 -2.80 15.64 0.06
C GLU A 135 -2.60 15.10 -1.35
N ILE A 136 -2.59 13.78 -1.47
CA ILE A 136 -2.43 13.06 -2.74
C ILE A 136 -3.51 12.00 -2.83
N GLY A 137 -4.22 11.94 -3.96
CA GLY A 137 -5.26 10.96 -4.22
C GLY A 137 -5.03 10.22 -5.53
N ALA A 138 -5.40 8.95 -5.58
CA ALA A 138 -5.46 8.19 -6.82
C ALA A 138 -6.40 6.98 -6.70
N LYS A 139 -6.85 6.46 -7.84
CA LYS A 139 -7.47 5.13 -7.91
C LYS A 139 -6.47 4.14 -8.50
N LEU A 140 -6.18 3.06 -7.79
CA LEU A 140 -5.26 2.03 -8.26
C LEU A 140 -6.01 0.78 -8.72
N ASN A 141 -5.59 0.26 -9.88
CA ASN A 141 -6.03 -1.04 -10.38
C ASN A 141 -4.91 -2.05 -10.15
N VAL A 142 -5.22 -3.14 -9.48
CA VAL A 142 -4.27 -4.21 -9.13
C VAL A 142 -4.75 -5.56 -9.64
N TYR A 143 -3.79 -6.46 -9.86
CA TYR A 143 -4.02 -7.84 -10.26
C TYR A 143 -3.29 -8.80 -9.31
N GLN A 144 -3.96 -9.86 -8.88
CA GLN A 144 -3.37 -10.93 -8.10
C GLN A 144 -3.64 -12.27 -8.82
N PRO A 145 -2.62 -12.91 -9.40
CA PRO A 145 -2.81 -14.17 -10.11
C PRO A 145 -3.19 -15.31 -9.17
N ARG A 146 -3.82 -16.34 -9.75
CA ARG A 146 -4.00 -17.64 -9.13
C ARG A 146 -2.74 -18.49 -9.39
N PHE A 147 -2.43 -19.40 -8.47
CA PHE A 147 -1.23 -20.25 -8.53
C PHE A 147 -1.19 -21.23 -9.74
N ASP A 148 -2.27 -21.35 -10.51
CA ASP A 148 -2.40 -22.28 -11.63
C ASP A 148 -2.06 -21.67 -13.00
N GLN A 149 -1.68 -20.40 -13.07
CA GLN A 149 -1.31 -19.76 -14.32
C GLN A 149 0.15 -19.27 -14.28
N PRO A 150 1.07 -19.89 -15.03
CA PRO A 150 2.38 -19.31 -15.23
C PRO A 150 2.21 -17.92 -15.86
N LEU A 151 3.01 -16.94 -15.41
CA LEU A 151 3.25 -15.73 -16.18
C LEU A 151 4.01 -16.18 -17.44
N THR A 152 3.28 -16.50 -18.50
CA THR A 152 3.88 -16.79 -19.80
C THR A 152 4.14 -15.46 -20.48
N ASP A 153 5.42 -15.14 -20.68
CA ASP A 153 5.85 -14.05 -21.54
C ASP A 153 5.58 -14.48 -23.00
N GLU A 154 4.46 -14.05 -23.58
CA GLU A 154 4.30 -13.93 -25.04
C GLU A 154 4.46 -12.47 -25.48
#